data_AF-A0A1Q3LZ00-F1
#
_entry.id   AF-A0A1Q3LZ00-F1
#
_cell.length_a   1.000
_cell.length_b   1.000
_cell.length_c   1.000
_cell.angle_alpha   90.00
_cell.angle_beta   90.00
_cell.angle_gamma   90.00
#
_symmetry.space_group_name_H-M   'P 1'
#
loop_
_entity.id
_entity.type
_entity.pdbx_description
1 polymer ?
#
loop_
_entity_poly.entity_id
_entity_poly.type
_entity_poly.pdbx_seq_one_letter_code
_entity_poly.pdbx_strand_id
1 'polypeptide(L)'
;MKQEVEGLRELRQIAGKAQADIATALNIKQPSVSKIEKQADMYLSTLRSYVEAIGGKLELTVKLPARPAFTIHHLGDVAAPTGKPTVARRKVVGLR
;
A
#
# COMPACT_ATOMS: atom_id res chain seq x y z
N MET A 1 -2.01 -2.94 -24.94
CA MET A 1 -1.10 -2.63 -23.81
C MET A 1 -0.89 -3.92 -23.03
N LYS A 2 0.35 -4.30 -22.72
CA LYS A 2 0.61 -5.46 -21.84
C LYS A 2 0.11 -5.11 -20.43
N GLN A 3 -0.69 -5.99 -19.83
CA GLN A 3 -1.18 -5.86 -18.45
C GLN A 3 -0.34 -6.70 -17.48
N GLU A 4 0.80 -7.20 -17.94
CA GLU A 4 1.75 -8.01 -17.17
C GLU A 4 3.09 -7.29 -17.20
N VAL A 5 3.74 -7.25 -16.04
CA VAL A 5 5.08 -6.71 -15.83
C VAL A 5 5.94 -7.76 -15.11
N GLU A 6 7.21 -7.86 -15.47
CA GLU A 6 8.14 -8.81 -14.87
C GLU A 6 8.53 -8.43 -13.45
N GLY A 7 8.43 -7.13 -13.08
CA GLY A 7 8.67 -6.68 -11.72
C GLY A 7 8.71 -5.17 -11.54
N LEU A 8 9.20 -4.74 -10.36
CA LEU A 8 9.20 -3.35 -9.90
C LEU A 8 10.02 -2.39 -10.76
N ARG A 9 11.10 -2.89 -11.38
CA ARG A 9 11.93 -2.10 -12.29
C ARG A 9 11.17 -1.72 -13.55
N GLU A 10 10.49 -2.69 -14.16
CA GLU A 10 9.71 -2.45 -15.37
C GLU A 10 8.53 -1.53 -15.07
N LEU A 11 7.84 -1.74 -13.94
CA LEU A 11 6.75 -0.87 -13.49
C LEU A 11 7.20 0.58 -13.33
N ARG A 12 8.40 0.81 -12.76
CA ARG A 12 9.00 2.16 -12.68
C ARG A 12 9.31 2.76 -14.05
N GLN A 13 9.84 1.95 -14.98
CA GLN A 13 10.17 2.40 -16.33
C GLN A 13 8.93 2.78 -17.13
N ILE A 14 7.85 2.02 -17.01
CA ILE A 14 6.54 2.33 -17.62
C ILE A 14 6.03 3.68 -17.12
N ALA A 15 6.22 3.99 -15.84
CA ALA A 15 5.86 5.28 -15.24
C ALA A 15 6.83 6.43 -15.58
N GLY A 16 7.89 6.18 -16.37
CA GLY A 16 8.86 7.19 -16.78
C GLY A 16 9.76 7.73 -15.65
N LYS A 17 9.95 6.97 -14.57
CA LYS A 17 10.72 7.40 -13.39
C LYS A 17 12.14 6.80 -13.38
N ALA A 18 13.12 7.58 -12.96
CA ALA A 18 14.47 7.10 -12.63
C ALA A 18 14.51 6.50 -11.21
N GLN A 19 15.52 5.67 -10.91
CA GLN A 19 15.72 5.19 -9.54
C GLN A 19 15.98 6.34 -8.56
N ALA A 20 16.62 7.42 -9.02
CA ALA A 20 16.87 8.62 -8.22
C ALA A 20 15.55 9.29 -7.79
N ASP A 21 14.55 9.36 -8.67
CA ASP A 21 13.25 9.94 -8.34
C ASP A 21 12.55 9.15 -7.22
N ILE A 22 12.62 7.82 -7.28
CA ILE A 22 12.05 6.95 -6.25
C ILE A 22 12.82 7.05 -4.93
N ALA A 23 14.15 7.12 -5.00
CA ALA A 23 14.99 7.35 -3.83
C ALA A 23 14.62 8.66 -3.12
N THR A 24 14.45 9.75 -3.87
CA THR A 24 14.01 11.04 -3.34
C THR A 24 12.61 10.95 -2.73
N ALA A 25 11.65 10.34 -3.42
CA ALA A 25 10.28 10.20 -2.93
C ALA A 25 10.18 9.38 -1.63
N LEU A 26 11.03 8.35 -1.49
CA LEU A 26 11.07 7.48 -0.31
C LEU A 26 12.06 7.95 0.77
N ASN A 27 12.79 9.05 0.53
CA ASN A 27 13.87 9.54 1.39
C ASN A 27 14.91 8.45 1.74
N ILE A 28 15.36 7.71 0.71
CA ILE A 28 16.39 6.67 0.80
C ILE A 28 17.48 6.88 -0.25
N LYS A 29 18.59 6.14 -0.14
CA LYS A 29 19.66 6.18 -1.14
C LYS A 29 19.28 5.37 -2.38
N GLN A 30 19.72 5.80 -3.57
CA GLN A 30 19.48 5.08 -4.83
C GLN A 30 19.92 3.59 -4.80
N PRO A 31 21.04 3.18 -4.17
CA PRO A 31 21.37 1.76 -4.03
C PRO A 31 20.31 0.94 -3.28
N SER A 32 19.59 1.55 -2.33
CA SER A 32 18.47 0.91 -1.64
C SER A 32 17.30 0.64 -2.58
N VAL A 33 17.02 1.53 -3.53
CA VAL A 33 16.02 1.32 -4.59
C VAL A 33 16.41 0.13 -5.47
N SER A 34 17.67 0.07 -5.91
CA SER A 34 18.20 -1.06 -6.68
C SER A 34 18.10 -2.38 -5.92
N LYS A 35 18.31 -2.37 -4.59
CA LYS A 35 18.11 -3.54 -3.73
C LYS A 35 16.63 -3.96 -3.69
N ILE A 36 15.71 -3.01 -3.49
CA ILE A 36 14.26 -3.27 -3.48
C ILE A 36 13.81 -3.91 -4.79
N GLU A 37 14.24 -3.38 -5.95
CA GLU A 37 13.86 -3.90 -7.27
C GLU A 37 14.35 -5.33 -7.55
N LYS A 38 15.39 -5.80 -6.85
CA LYS A 38 15.97 -7.14 -7.02
C LYS A 38 15.50 -8.14 -5.97
N GLN A 39 14.76 -7.71 -4.96
CA GLN A 39 14.38 -8.56 -3.83
C GLN A 39 13.18 -9.43 -4.19
N ALA A 40 13.30 -10.74 -3.96
CA ALA A 40 12.22 -11.71 -4.22
C ALA A 40 11.06 -11.59 -3.21
N ASP A 41 11.38 -11.32 -1.94
CA ASP A 41 10.41 -11.19 -0.85
C ASP A 41 10.55 -9.84 -0.15
N MET A 42 9.46 -9.13 0.12
CA MET A 42 9.49 -7.88 0.88
C MET A 42 8.24 -7.68 1.70
N TYR A 43 8.32 -6.83 2.73
CA TYR A 43 7.14 -6.38 3.44
C TYR A 43 6.17 -5.67 2.48
N LEU A 44 4.87 -5.94 2.65
CA LEU A 44 3.83 -5.28 1.86
C LEU A 44 3.85 -3.75 2.02
N SER A 45 4.24 -3.25 3.19
CA SER A 45 4.42 -1.81 3.42
C SER A 45 5.50 -1.23 2.49
N THR A 46 6.63 -1.93 2.32
CA THR A 46 7.68 -1.54 1.38
C THR A 46 7.16 -1.52 -0.06
N LEU A 47 6.44 -2.57 -0.48
CA LEU A 47 5.85 -2.64 -1.82
C LEU A 47 4.85 -1.49 -2.05
N ARG A 48 3.99 -1.21 -1.06
CA ARG A 48 3.03 -0.11 -1.12
C ARG A 48 3.72 1.24 -1.28
N SER A 49 4.67 1.56 -0.40
CA SER A 49 5.43 2.81 -0.47
C SER A 49 6.13 2.96 -1.82
N TYR A 50 6.73 1.90 -2.34
CA TYR A 50 7.39 1.91 -3.64
C TYR A 50 6.42 2.19 -4.79
N VAL A 51 5.26 1.52 -4.83
CA VAL A 51 4.22 1.74 -5.84
C VAL A 51 3.67 3.17 -5.77
N GLU A 52 3.45 3.69 -4.57
CA GLU A 52 3.00 5.07 -4.36
C GLU A 52 4.06 6.10 -4.80
N ALA A 53 5.34 5.85 -4.55
CA ALA A 53 6.44 6.70 -5.01
C ALA A 53 6.56 6.74 -6.54
N ILE A 54 6.10 5.70 -7.23
CA ILE A 54 5.99 5.68 -8.69
C ILE A 54 4.79 6.50 -9.18
N GLY A 55 3.82 6.79 -8.30
CA GLY A 55 2.54 7.43 -8.63
C GLY A 55 1.41 6.42 -8.88
N GLY A 56 1.62 5.15 -8.52
CA GLY A 56 0.60 4.10 -8.61
C GLY A 56 -0.17 3.90 -7.31
N LYS A 57 -1.16 3.01 -7.36
CA LYS A 57 -1.90 2.53 -6.19
C LYS A 57 -1.81 1.01 -6.13
N LEU A 58 -1.40 0.48 -4.98
CA LEU A 58 -1.35 -0.97 -4.76
C LEU A 58 -2.73 -1.50 -4.37
N GLU A 59 -3.28 -2.41 -5.18
CA GLU A 59 -4.48 -3.19 -4.87
C GLU A 59 -4.13 -4.67 -4.75
N LEU A 60 -4.54 -5.29 -3.65
CA LEU A 60 -4.32 -6.71 -3.41
C LEU A 60 -5.53 -7.51 -3.87
N THR A 61 -5.34 -8.38 -4.86
CA THR A 61 -6.40 -9.22 -5.41
C THR A 61 -6.15 -10.69 -5.06
N VAL A 62 -7.18 -11.36 -4.54
CA VAL A 62 -7.16 -12.81 -4.27
C VAL A 62 -8.14 -13.51 -5.21
N LYS A 63 -7.67 -14.55 -5.88
CA LYS A 63 -8.50 -15.44 -6.71
C LYS A 63 -8.67 -16.77 -5.99
N LEU A 64 -9.92 -17.20 -5.82
CA LEU A 64 -10.26 -18.51 -5.27
C LEU A 64 -10.91 -19.37 -6.37
N PRO A 65 -10.75 -20.71 -6.34
CA PRO A 65 -11.44 -21.58 -7.26
C PRO A 65 -12.96 -21.36 -7.24
N ALA A 66 -13.57 -21.28 -8.42
CA ALA A 66 -15.02 -21.12 -8.62
C ALA A 66 -15.64 -19.88 -7.94
N ARG A 67 -14.86 -18.84 -7.62
CA ARG A 67 -15.36 -17.57 -7.06
C ARG A 67 -14.82 -16.37 -7.82
N PRO A 68 -15.53 -15.23 -7.81
CA PRO A 68 -14.99 -13.96 -8.27
C PRO A 68 -13.71 -13.57 -7.51
N ALA A 69 -12.90 -12.71 -8.11
CA ALA A 69 -11.74 -12.15 -7.44
C ALA A 69 -12.17 -11.20 -6.30
N PHE A 70 -11.43 -11.21 -5.19
CA PHE A 70 -11.65 -10.36 -4.04
C PHE A 70 -10.53 -9.33 -3.92
N THR A 71 -10.88 -8.08 -3.61
CA THR A 71 -9.90 -7.06 -3.25
C THR A 71 -9.76 -7.00 -1.73
N ILE A 72 -8.53 -7.11 -1.23
CA ILE A 72 -8.22 -6.94 0.19
C ILE A 72 -7.94 -5.47 0.47
N HIS A 73 -8.79 -4.85 1.28
CA HIS A 73 -8.62 -3.46 1.73
C HIS A 73 -7.80 -3.33 3.03
N HIS A 74 -7.90 -4.32 3.92
CA HIS A 74 -7.23 -4.33 5.23
C HIS A 74 -6.58 -5.68 5.49
N LEU A 75 -5.31 -5.66 5.92
CA LEU A 75 -4.51 -6.84 6.22
C LEU A 75 -4.22 -6.91 7.73
N GLY A 76 -5.30 -6.90 8.53
CA GLY A 76 -5.22 -6.88 10.01
C GLY A 76 -4.60 -5.60 10.60
N ASP A 77 -4.46 -5.58 11.93
CA ASP A 77 -3.95 -4.42 12.67
C ASP A 77 -2.43 -4.31 12.60
N VAL A 78 -1.91 -3.66 11.56
CA VAL A 78 -0.65 -2.90 11.69
C VAL A 78 -1.02 -1.52 12.23
N ALA A 79 -1.40 -1.50 13.52
CA ALA A 79 -1.93 -0.39 14.29
C ALA A 79 -3.24 0.23 13.74
N ALA A 80 -4.39 -0.30 14.15
CA ALA A 80 -5.60 0.52 14.17
C ALA A 80 -5.37 1.72 15.12
N PRO A 81 -5.54 2.99 14.70
CA PRO A 81 -5.94 4.00 15.65
C PRO A 81 -7.36 3.62 16.07
N THR A 82 -7.47 3.08 17.27
CA THR A 82 -8.74 2.87 17.95
C THR A 82 -9.49 4.20 18.02
N GLY A 83 -10.40 4.41 17.07
CA GLY A 83 -11.40 5.44 17.18
C GLY A 83 -12.21 5.17 18.44
N LYS A 84 -11.97 5.96 19.49
CA LYS A 84 -12.72 5.86 20.75
C LYS A 84 -14.21 5.91 20.41
N PRO A 85 -15.04 4.92 20.84
CA PRO A 85 -16.48 5.08 20.75
C PRO A 85 -16.85 6.33 21.54
N THR A 86 -17.35 7.33 20.85
CA THR A 86 -17.81 8.57 21.47
C THR A 86 -19.08 8.22 22.23
N VAL A 87 -18.96 8.01 23.55
CA VAL A 87 -20.10 7.79 24.42
C VAL A 87 -20.95 9.06 24.38
N ALA A 88 -22.06 9.00 23.66
CA ALA A 88 -23.06 10.06 23.67
C ALA A 88 -23.57 10.24 25.11
N ARG A 89 -23.14 11.33 25.76
CA ARG A 89 -23.67 11.74 27.06
C ARG A 89 -25.14 12.09 26.90
N ARG A 90 -26.03 11.15 27.25
CA ARG A 90 -27.46 11.43 27.39
C ARG A 90 -27.64 12.31 28.62
N LYS A 91 -27.88 13.61 28.42
CA LYS A 91 -28.42 14.48 29.46
C LYS A 91 -29.78 13.91 29.87
N VAL A 92 -29.87 13.33 31.06
CA VAL A 92 -31.15 13.11 31.71
C VAL A 92 -31.57 14.47 32.26
N VAL A 93 -32.51 15.08 31.53
CA VAL A 93 -33.29 16.23 31.98
C VAL A 93 -34.03 15.82 33.25
N GLY A 94 -33.86 16.60 34.31
CA GLY A 94 -34.57 16.40 35.57
C GLY A 94 -36.07 16.45 35.38
N LEU A 95 -36.77 15.59 36.13
CA LEU A 95 -38.19 15.74 36.36
C LEU A 95 -38.50 15.33 37.80
N ARG A 96 -38.85 16.35 38.59
CA ARG A 96 -39.71 16.37 39.78
C ARG A 96 -39.48 15.34 40.88
#